data_AF-A0A0U1DYH4-F1
#
_entry.id   AF-A0A0U1DYH4-F1
#
_cell.length_a   1.000
_cell.length_b   1.000
_cell.length_c   1.000
_cell.angle_alpha   90.00
_cell.angle_beta   90.00
_cell.angle_gamma   90.00
#
_symmetry.space_group_name_H-M   'P 1'
#
loop_
_entity.id
_entity.type
_entity.pdbx_description
1 polymer ?
#
loop_
_entity_poly.entity_id
_entity_poly.type
_entity_poly.pdbx_seq_one_letter_code
_entity_poly.pdbx_strand_id
1 'polypeptide(L)' 'MIDDANLVVIVGTQAQLEDHPGTTIQRWDTDEPSLRGIDGIERMRIIRDDITRHVKALASELAH' A
#
# COMPACT_ATOMS: atom_id res chain seq x y z
N MET A 1 -12.21 -4.19 -12.93
CA MET A 1 -13.00 -4.44 -11.70
C MET A 1 -12.08 -5.09 -10.67
N ILE A 2 -12.39 -5.12 -9.37
CA ILE A 2 -11.52 -5.77 -8.36
C ILE A 2 -11.28 -7.24 -8.74
N ASP A 3 -12.33 -7.87 -9.26
CA ASP A 3 -12.41 -9.27 -9.67
C ASP A 3 -11.45 -9.63 -10.83
N ASP A 4 -10.93 -8.63 -11.56
CA ASP A 4 -9.97 -8.83 -12.66
C ASP A 4 -8.51 -8.86 -12.17
N ALA A 5 -8.27 -8.52 -10.90
CA ALA A 5 -6.93 -8.46 -10.31
C ALA A 5 -6.63 -9.70 -9.46
N ASN A 6 -5.47 -10.33 -9.65
CA ASN A 6 -5.05 -11.46 -8.80
C ASN A 6 -4.61 -11.02 -7.40
N LEU A 7 -4.13 -9.78 -7.28
CA LEU A 7 -3.68 -9.17 -6.03
C LEU A 7 -4.17 -7.72 -5.96
N VAL A 8 -4.82 -7.38 -4.86
CA VAL A 8 -5.17 -6.01 -4.49
C VAL A 8 -4.42 -5.62 -3.22
N VAL A 9 -3.75 -4.49 -3.26
CA VAL A 9 -3.01 -3.94 -2.13
C VAL A 9 -3.70 -2.69 -1.62
N ILE A 10 -4.07 -2.70 -0.34
CA ILE A 10 -4.60 -1.55 0.37
C ILE A 10 -3.44 -0.81 1.02
N VAL A 11 -3.31 0.49 0.75
CA VAL A 11 -2.28 1.34 1.37
C VAL A 11 -2.91 2.13 2.53
N GLY A 12 -2.34 1.96 3.72
CA GLY A 12 -2.82 2.57 4.94
C GLY A 12 -4.07 1.88 5.52
N THR A 13 -4.66 2.54 6.51
CA THR A 13 -5.70 1.93 7.38
C THR A 13 -7.12 2.38 7.05
N GLN A 14 -7.28 3.45 6.26
CA GLN A 14 -8.58 4.10 6.05
C GLN A 14 -9.46 3.37 5.04
N ALA A 15 -8.86 2.82 3.98
CA ALA A 15 -9.59 2.04 3.00
C ALA A 15 -9.98 0.69 3.62
N GLN A 16 -11.28 0.39 3.59
CA GLN A 16 -11.84 -0.90 4.01
C GLN A 16 -12.33 -1.64 2.76
N LEU A 17 -11.83 -2.85 2.59
CA LEU A 17 -12.27 -3.78 1.56
C LEU A 17 -12.54 -5.10 2.26
N GLU A 18 -13.74 -5.62 2.08
CA GLU A 18 -14.10 -6.95 2.57
C GLU A 18 -13.36 -8.03 1.78
N ASP A 19 -13.19 -9.20 2.38
CA ASP A 19 -12.59 -10.35 1.71
C ASP A 19 -13.32 -10.63 0.40
N HIS A 20 -12.56 -10.72 -0.69
CA HIS A 20 -13.10 -10.91 -2.02
C HIS A 20 -12.70 -12.29 -2.58
N PRO A 21 -13.65 -13.20 -2.83
CA PRO A 21 -13.34 -14.54 -3.33
C PRO A 21 -12.51 -14.50 -4.62
N GLY A 22 -11.42 -15.26 -4.67
CA GLY A 22 -10.55 -15.35 -5.85
C GLY A 22 -9.56 -14.19 -6.03
N THR A 23 -9.62 -13.16 -5.19
CA THR A 23 -8.65 -12.06 -5.17
C THR A 23 -7.85 -12.09 -3.88
N THR A 24 -6.52 -12.11 -3.97
CA THR A 24 -5.69 -11.95 -2.78
C THR A 24 -5.71 -10.48 -2.37
N ILE A 25 -6.02 -10.20 -1.11
CA ILE A 25 -5.99 -8.84 -0.56
C ILE A 25 -4.84 -8.75 0.45
N GLN A 26 -3.99 -7.76 0.27
CA GLN A 26 -2.92 -7.42 1.21
C GLN A 26 -3.07 -5.98 1.70
N ARG A 27 -2.58 -5.68 2.91
CA ARG A 27 -2.53 -4.32 3.42
C ARG A 27 -1.08 -3.95 3.72
N TRP A 28 -0.65 -2.80 3.21
CA TRP A 28 0.59 -2.16 3.60
C TRP A 28 0.27 -1.07 4.61
N ASP A 29 0.82 -1.21 5.81
CA ASP A 29 0.70 -0.20 6.85
C ASP A 29 1.77 0.86 6.64
N THR A 30 1.38 1.96 6.01
CA THR A 30 2.24 3.13 5.80
C THR A 30 2.13 4.05 7.00
N ASP A 31 3.27 4.37 7.63
CA ASP A 31 3.36 5.38 8.71
C ASP A 31 2.73 6.69 8.24
N GLU A 32 1.84 7.27 9.05
CA GLU A 32 1.20 8.56 8.76
C GLU A 32 2.05 9.69 9.36
N PRO A 33 2.85 10.42 8.54
CA PRO A 33 3.84 11.34 9.07
C PRO A 33 3.21 12.58 9.74
N SER A 34 1.97 12.91 9.42
CA SER A 34 1.25 14.02 10.07
C SER A 34 1.01 13.77 11.56
N LEU A 35 0.93 12.52 12.02
CA LEU A 35 0.85 12.18 13.45
C LEU A 35 2.12 12.60 14.22
N ARG A 36 3.22 12.81 13.49
CA ARG A 36 4.50 13.30 14.02
C ARG A 36 4.78 14.76 13.65
N GLY A 37 3.77 15.48 13.14
CA GLY A 37 3.86 16.91 12.78
C GLY A 37 4.54 17.18 11.44
N ILE A 38 4.70 16.18 10.57
CA ILE A 38 5.30 16.34 9.25
C ILE A 38 4.20 16.48 8.21
N ASP A 39 4.16 17.63 7.54
CA ASP A 39 3.13 18.00 6.58
C ASP A 39 3.70 18.40 5.21
N GLY A 40 2.80 18.73 4.27
CA GLY A 40 3.16 19.27 2.96
C GLY A 40 4.01 18.32 2.11
N ILE A 41 5.01 18.86 1.42
CA ILE A 41 5.81 18.10 0.46
C ILE A 41 6.70 17.04 1.11
N GLU A 42 7.13 17.29 2.35
CA GLU A 42 7.96 16.34 3.10
C GLU A 42 7.15 15.08 3.43
N ARG A 43 5.92 15.26 3.93
CA ARG A 43 4.96 14.17 4.15
C ARG A 43 4.77 13.32 2.89
N MET A 44 4.53 13.97 1.75
CA MET A 44 4.32 13.26 0.48
C MET A 44 5.55 12.49 0.00
N ARG A 45 6.76 13.01 0.25
CA ARG A 45 8.00 12.30 -0.08
C ARG A 45 8.18 11.05 0.77
N ILE A 46 7.94 11.14 2.08
CA ILE A 46 8.04 9.98 2.99
C ILE A 46 7.08 8.87 2.56
N ILE A 47 5.80 9.21 2.35
CA ILE A 47 4.78 8.24 1.92
C ILE A 47 5.15 7.62 0.57
N ARG A 48 5.58 8.43 -0.40
CA ARG A 48 6.01 7.92 -1.72
C ARG A 48 7.19 6.96 -1.60
N ASP A 49 8.19 7.30 -0.78
CA ASP A 49 9.40 6.49 -0.65
C ASP A 49 9.11 5.16 0.07
N ASP A 50 8.19 5.16 1.04
CA ASP A 50 7.63 3.94 1.66
C ASP A 50 6.94 3.05 0.63
N ILE A 51 5.97 3.58 -0.13
CA ILE A 51 5.27 2.85 -1.19
C ILE A 51 6.26 2.31 -2.22
N THR A 52 7.28 3.09 -2.60
CA THR A 52 8.32 2.66 -3.54
C THR A 52 9.09 1.45 -3.03
N ARG A 53 9.41 1.41 -1.73
CA ARG A 53 10.07 0.24 -1.12
C ARG A 53 9.15 -0.98 -1.15
N HIS A 54 7.88 -0.83 -0.78
CA HIS A 54 6.92 -1.95 -0.80
C HIS A 54 6.72 -2.50 -2.21
N VAL A 55 6.55 -1.63 -3.21
CA VAL A 55 6.42 -2.05 -4.63
C VAL A 55 7.65 -2.80 -5.10
N LYS A 56 8.87 -2.35 -4.76
CA LYS A 56 10.10 -3.05 -5.13
C LYS A 56 10.21 -4.43 -4.48
N ALA A 57 9.84 -4.56 -3.21
CA ALA A 57 9.83 -5.84 -2.50
C ALA A 57 8.82 -6.80 -3.15
N LEU A 58 7.58 -6.35 -3.36
CA LEU A 58 6.55 -7.15 -4.01
C LEU A 58 6.96 -7.58 -5.43
N ALA A 59 7.54 -6.68 -6.23
CA ALA A 59 8.01 -7.01 -7.56
C ALA A 59 9.12 -8.08 -7.54
N SER A 60 9.98 -8.06 -6.52
CA SER A 60 11.00 -9.10 -6.33
C SER A 60 10.37 -10.45 -5.94
N GLU A 61 9.34 -10.44 -5.09
CA GLU A 61 8.62 -11.66 -4.69
C GLU A 61 7.87 -12.30 -5.86
N LEU A 62 7.19 -11.49 -6.69
CA LEU A 62 6.42 -11.96 -7.84
C LEU A 62 7.28 -12.41 -9.04
N ALA A 63 8.58 -12.08 -9.04
CA ALA A 63 9.50 -12.50 -10.09
C ALA A 63 10.02 -13.95 -9.91
N HIS A 64 9.62 -14.62 -8.83
CA HIS A 64 9.98 -16.01 -8.50
C HIS A 64 8.77 -16.92 -8.67
#